data_AF-A0A2E0MHJ5-F1
#
_entry.id   AF-A0A2E0MHJ5-F1
#
_cell.length_a   1.000
_cell.length_b   1.000
_cell.length_c   1.000
_cell.angle_alpha   90.00
_cell.angle_beta   90.00
_cell.angle_gamma   90.00
#
_symmetry.space_group_name_H-M   'P 1'
#
loop_
_entity.id
_entity.type
_entity.pdbx_description
1 polymer ?
#
loop_
_entity_poly.entity_id
_entity_poly.type
_entity_poly.pdbx_seq_one_letter_code
_entity_poly.pdbx_strand_id
1 'polypeptide(L)'
;MMRSIFILFISLTLLGCTNLDERHVFNYTIEGTADYVDDIHVIMGPGLNWESNEQVKLPVDISHDIYGSELEYKFEVEHSDSTVDVTLKVFIDGELIEEQSKFAFDSLTSTNRITISGVFIDL
;
A
#
# COMPACT_ATOMS: atom_id res chain seq x y z
N MET A 1 -25.57 -44.98 -12.76
CA MET A 1 -24.15 -44.60 -12.54
C MET A 1 -23.71 -43.37 -13.36
N MET A 2 -24.63 -42.57 -13.93
CA MET A 2 -24.31 -41.42 -14.80
C MET A 2 -24.65 -40.05 -14.15
N ARG A 3 -25.43 -40.03 -13.06
CA ARG A 3 -25.82 -38.81 -12.34
C ARG A 3 -24.70 -38.23 -11.45
N SER A 4 -23.82 -39.09 -10.93
CA SER A 4 -22.74 -38.65 -10.01
C SER A 4 -21.57 -37.97 -10.72
N ILE A 5 -21.36 -38.24 -12.01
CA ILE A 5 -20.29 -37.62 -12.82
C ILE A 5 -20.64 -36.17 -13.18
N PHE A 6 -21.94 -35.88 -13.35
CA PHE A 6 -22.42 -34.55 -13.72
C PHE A 6 -22.24 -33.52 -12.59
N ILE A 7 -22.32 -33.94 -11.33
CA ILE A 7 -22.19 -33.05 -10.17
C ILE A 7 -20.73 -32.59 -9.97
N LEU A 8 -19.76 -33.47 -10.28
CA LEU A 8 -18.33 -33.16 -10.14
C LEU A 8 -17.86 -32.09 -11.15
N PHE A 9 -18.45 -32.08 -12.35
CA PHE A 9 -18.14 -31.05 -13.36
C PHE A 9 -18.73 -29.68 -13.01
N ILE A 10 -19.92 -29.64 -12.41
CA ILE A 10 -20.57 -28.38 -11.98
C ILE A 10 -19.80 -27.73 -10.81
N SER A 11 -19.21 -28.53 -9.92
CA SER A 11 -18.36 -27.99 -8.83
C SER A 11 -17.02 -27.43 -9.32
N LEU A 12 -16.49 -27.91 -10.45
CA LEU A 12 -15.26 -27.40 -11.05
C LEU A 12 -15.47 -26.11 -11.85
N THR A 13 -16.68 -25.87 -12.38
CA THR A 13 -17.02 -24.59 -13.06
C THR A 13 -17.40 -23.47 -12.10
N LEU A 14 -17.78 -23.78 -10.85
CA LEU A 14 -18.09 -22.77 -9.82
C LEU A 14 -16.86 -22.21 -9.09
N LEU A 15 -15.68 -22.81 -9.30
CA LEU A 15 -14.39 -22.27 -8.85
C LEU A 15 -13.70 -21.42 -9.94
N GLY A 16 -14.33 -21.26 -11.10
CA GLY A 16 -13.71 -20.73 -12.32
C GLY A 16 -14.02 -19.27 -12.67
N CYS A 17 -14.49 -18.45 -11.72
CA CYS A 17 -14.66 -17.01 -11.93
C CYS A 17 -14.18 -16.21 -10.70
N THR A 18 -12.97 -16.46 -10.20
CA THR A 18 -12.25 -15.36 -9.55
C THR A 18 -11.70 -14.52 -10.69
N ASN A 19 -12.22 -13.30 -10.85
CA ASN A 19 -11.73 -12.32 -11.82
C ASN A 19 -10.29 -11.94 -11.41
N LEU A 20 -9.33 -12.77 -11.78
CA LEU A 20 -7.89 -12.56 -11.57
C LEU A 20 -7.33 -11.53 -12.55
N ASP A 21 -8.11 -11.16 -13.57
CA ASP A 21 -7.73 -10.25 -14.65
C ASP A 21 -7.59 -8.78 -14.20
N GLU A 22 -7.97 -8.44 -12.97
CA GLU A 22 -7.87 -7.07 -12.42
C GLU A 22 -7.04 -7.01 -11.13
N ARG A 23 -6.16 -8.00 -10.92
CA ARG A 23 -5.31 -8.06 -9.71
C ARG A 23 -4.05 -7.22 -9.91
N HIS A 24 -3.88 -6.23 -9.03
CA HIS A 24 -2.70 -5.38 -8.96
C HIS A 24 -2.00 -5.52 -7.61
N VAL A 25 -0.66 -5.55 -7.61
CA VAL A 25 0.15 -5.57 -6.39
C VAL A 25 0.64 -4.17 -6.08
N PHE A 26 0.08 -3.57 -5.05
CA PHE A 26 0.52 -2.27 -4.56
C PHE A 26 1.62 -2.49 -3.53
N ASN A 27 2.76 -1.84 -3.71
CA ASN A 27 3.86 -1.85 -2.75
C ASN A 27 4.18 -0.42 -2.32
N TYR A 28 4.06 -0.17 -1.02
CA TYR A 28 4.38 1.09 -0.38
C TYR A 28 5.71 0.97 0.35
N THR A 29 6.69 1.77 -0.05
CA THR A 29 8.02 1.77 0.55
C THR A 29 8.27 3.09 1.26
N ILE A 30 8.66 2.99 2.53
CA ILE A 30 9.18 4.10 3.35
C ILE A 30 10.69 3.91 3.43
N GLU A 31 11.45 4.80 2.80
CA GLU A 31 12.91 4.86 2.96
C GLU A 31 13.27 6.11 3.77
N GLY A 32 14.50 6.18 4.26
CA GLY A 32 15.00 7.41 4.85
C GLY A 32 16.51 7.45 4.96
N THR A 33 17.03 8.61 5.33
CA THR A 33 18.47 8.81 5.58
C THR A 33 18.94 8.18 6.89
N ALA A 34 18.01 7.90 7.81
CA ALA A 34 18.26 7.21 9.07
C ALA A 34 17.88 5.73 8.99
N ASP A 35 18.52 4.92 9.83
CA ASP A 35 18.22 3.49 9.95
C ASP A 35 16.85 3.23 10.61
N TYR A 36 16.31 4.22 11.33
CA TYR A 36 15.05 4.11 12.06
C TYR A 36 14.30 5.44 12.11
N VAL A 37 12.99 5.36 12.36
CA VAL A 37 12.14 6.50 12.69
C VAL A 37 11.23 6.14 13.87
N ASP A 38 10.98 7.12 14.75
CA ASP A 38 10.12 6.96 15.90
C ASP A 38 8.71 7.53 15.62
N ASP A 39 7.70 6.98 16.28
CA ASP A 39 6.29 7.41 16.23
C ASP A 39 5.74 7.54 14.81
N ILE A 40 5.74 6.43 14.06
CA ILE A 40 5.28 6.44 12.67
C ILE A 40 3.80 6.09 12.58
N HIS A 41 3.04 6.94 11.88
CA HIS A 41 1.66 6.67 11.51
C HIS A 41 1.52 6.66 9.99
N VAL A 42 0.97 5.58 9.45
CA VAL A 42 0.95 5.29 8.02
C VAL A 42 -0.45 4.97 7.52
N ILE A 43 -0.94 5.70 6.53
CA ILE A 43 -2.21 5.43 5.84
C ILE A 43 -1.92 4.97 4.42
N MET A 44 -2.51 3.86 3.99
CA MET A 44 -2.21 3.15 2.75
C MET A 44 -3.50 2.72 2.03
N GLY A 45 -3.60 2.98 0.72
CA GLY A 45 -4.65 2.45 -0.16
C GLY A 45 -6.08 2.63 0.37
N PRO A 46 -7.05 1.85 -0.14
CA PRO A 46 -8.41 1.88 0.37
C PRO A 46 -8.50 1.19 1.75
N GLY A 47 -8.24 1.96 2.80
CA GLY A 47 -8.59 1.59 4.17
C GLY A 47 -7.53 0.82 4.97
N LEU A 48 -6.27 0.77 4.53
CA LEU A 48 -5.18 0.27 5.38
C LEU A 48 -4.61 1.42 6.21
N ASN A 49 -4.47 1.17 7.51
CA ASN A 49 -3.90 2.09 8.47
C ASN A 49 -2.98 1.31 9.41
N TRP A 50 -1.75 1.78 9.58
CA TRP A 50 -0.75 1.17 10.44
C TRP A 50 -0.10 2.25 11.31
N GLU A 51 0.05 1.98 12.61
CA GLU A 51 0.64 2.91 13.57
C GLU A 51 1.62 2.15 14.45
N SER A 52 2.77 2.76 14.73
CA SER A 52 3.77 2.24 15.66
C SER A 52 4.29 3.39 16.53
N ASN A 53 4.09 3.26 17.84
CA ASN A 53 4.65 4.15 18.87
C ASN A 53 6.05 3.70 19.33
N GLU A 54 6.68 2.80 18.57
CA GLU A 54 8.02 2.28 18.82
C GLU A 54 8.93 2.63 17.64
N GLN A 55 10.24 2.46 17.84
CA GLN A 55 11.23 2.66 16.80
C GLN A 55 11.04 1.66 15.64
N VAL A 56 10.82 2.20 14.45
CA VAL A 56 10.61 1.43 13.22
C VAL A 56 11.86 1.49 12.36
N LYS A 57 12.36 0.32 11.96
CA LYS A 57 13.54 0.22 11.09
C LYS A 57 13.18 0.51 9.63
N LEU A 58 13.98 1.33 8.97
CA LEU A 58 13.88 1.63 7.55
C LEU A 58 14.84 0.73 6.72
N PRO A 59 14.52 0.40 5.46
CA PRO A 59 13.25 0.69 4.79
C PRO A 59 12.12 -0.20 5.30
N VAL A 60 10.88 0.31 5.21
CA VAL A 60 9.66 -0.45 5.45
C VAL A 60 8.97 -0.68 4.12
N ASP A 61 8.73 -1.94 3.78
CA ASP A 61 8.01 -2.35 2.58
C ASP A 61 6.68 -3.00 2.97
N ILE A 62 5.58 -2.50 2.41
CA ILE A 62 4.23 -2.98 2.68
C ILE A 62 3.55 -3.27 1.36
N SER A 63 3.32 -4.56 1.08
CA SER A 63 2.68 -5.01 -0.16
C SER A 63 1.29 -5.60 0.09
N HIS A 64 0.36 -5.36 -0.82
CA HIS A 64 -0.99 -5.89 -0.78
C HIS A 64 -1.60 -6.03 -2.17
N ASP A 65 -2.41 -7.07 -2.34
CA ASP A 65 -3.14 -7.34 -3.57
C ASP A 65 -4.46 -6.57 -3.56
N ILE A 66 -4.66 -5.71 -4.56
CA ILE A 66 -5.91 -4.97 -4.80
C ILE A 66 -6.52 -5.45 -6.10
N TYR A 67 -7.85 -5.46 -6.18
CA TYR A 67 -8.59 -5.84 -7.38
C TYR A 67 -9.42 -4.67 -7.89
N GLY A 68 -9.29 -4.32 -9.17
CA GLY A 68 -10.12 -3.33 -9.85
C GLY A 68 -9.37 -2.53 -10.93
N SER A 69 -10.13 -1.89 -11.83
CA SER A 69 -9.59 -1.16 -12.98
C SER A 69 -9.30 0.32 -12.73
N GLU A 70 -9.91 0.93 -11.71
CA GLU A 70 -9.70 2.32 -11.30
C GLU A 70 -9.55 2.35 -9.78
N LEU A 71 -8.32 2.55 -9.30
CA LEU A 71 -7.94 2.37 -7.90
C LEU A 71 -7.38 3.66 -7.31
N GLU A 72 -8.13 4.25 -6.38
CA GLU A 72 -7.64 5.36 -5.57
C GLU A 72 -6.64 4.86 -4.53
N TYR A 73 -5.48 5.50 -4.47
CA TYR A 73 -4.47 5.23 -3.45
C TYR A 73 -4.07 6.48 -2.71
N LYS A 74 -3.82 6.30 -1.42
CA LYS A 74 -3.20 7.27 -0.54
C LYS A 74 -2.06 6.57 0.19
N PHE A 75 -0.90 7.20 0.24
CA PHE A 75 0.21 6.79 1.07
C PHE A 75 0.66 7.99 1.88
N GLU A 76 0.34 8.01 3.16
CA GLU A 76 0.67 9.10 4.07
C GLU A 76 1.52 8.56 5.21
N VAL A 77 2.57 9.29 5.57
CA VAL A 77 3.41 9.00 6.71
C VAL A 77 3.52 10.25 7.57
N GLU A 78 3.25 10.08 8.86
CA GLU A 78 3.51 11.08 9.90
C GLU A 78 4.60 10.55 10.85
N HIS A 79 5.54 11.41 11.24
CA HIS A 79 6.56 11.10 12.26
C HIS A 79 6.99 12.32 13.07
N SER A 80 7.50 12.12 14.27
CA SER A 80 7.90 13.20 15.20
C SER A 80 9.34 13.69 15.00
N ASP A 81 10.20 12.90 14.33
CA ASP A 81 11.61 13.24 14.16
C ASP A 81 11.86 14.27 13.05
N SER A 82 12.12 15.51 13.44
CA SER A 82 12.43 16.63 12.53
C SER A 82 13.78 16.53 11.80
N THR A 83 14.64 15.58 12.18
CA THR A 83 16.01 15.44 11.66
C THR A 83 16.15 14.34 10.62
N VAL A 84 15.13 13.51 10.44
CA VAL A 84 15.13 12.38 9.52
C VAL A 84 14.43 12.76 8.22
N ASP A 85 15.13 12.57 7.11
CA ASP A 85 14.53 12.68 5.78
C ASP A 85 13.98 11.31 5.38
N VAL A 86 12.66 11.21 5.35
CA VAL A 86 11.87 10.10 4.80
C VAL A 86 11.52 10.32 3.32
N THR A 87 11.55 9.26 2.52
CA THR A 87 11.07 9.24 1.14
C THR A 87 10.00 8.16 1.01
N LEU A 88 8.87 8.54 0.41
CA LEU A 88 7.79 7.61 0.08
C LEU A 88 7.90 7.18 -1.37
N LYS A 89 7.72 5.89 -1.63
CA LYS A 89 7.59 5.33 -2.98
C LYS A 89 6.34 4.47 -3.06
N VAL A 90 5.60 4.61 -4.16
CA VAL A 90 4.47 3.74 -4.48
C VAL A 90 4.80 2.97 -5.75
N PHE A 91 4.78 1.65 -5.66
CA PHE A 91 4.88 0.77 -6.81
C PHE A 91 3.55 0.06 -7.05
N ILE A 92 3.19 -0.12 -8.30
CA ILE A 92 2.05 -0.94 -8.71
C ILE A 92 2.58 -1.94 -9.74
N ASP A 93 2.36 -3.23 -9.49
CA ASP A 93 2.85 -4.33 -10.33
C ASP A 93 4.36 -4.31 -10.60
N GLY A 94 5.11 -3.75 -9.64
CA GLY A 94 6.57 -3.61 -9.71
C GLY A 94 7.06 -2.36 -10.44
N GLU A 95 6.17 -1.54 -11.00
CA GLU A 95 6.51 -0.26 -11.61
C GLU A 95 6.39 0.88 -10.60
N LEU A 96 7.40 1.75 -10.55
CA LEU A 96 7.36 2.95 -9.71
C LEU A 96 6.37 3.95 -10.30
N ILE A 97 5.32 4.26 -9.56
CA ILE A 97 4.27 5.19 -9.99
C ILE A 97 4.56 6.60 -9.51
N GLU A 98 4.98 6.75 -8.24
CA GLU A 98 5.21 8.06 -7.63
C GLU A 98 6.26 7.98 -6.52
N GLU A 99 7.02 9.06 -6.36
CA GLU A 99 8.03 9.23 -5.31
C GLU A 99 7.94 10.65 -4.75
N GLN A 100 7.90 10.77 -3.41
CA GLN A 100 7.83 12.07 -2.75
C GLN A 100 8.73 12.13 -1.52
N SER A 101 9.47 13.24 -1.41
CA SER A 101 10.44 13.54 -0.34
C SER A 101 10.19 14.88 0.36
N LYS A 102 9.07 15.56 0.07
CA LYS A 102 8.75 16.88 0.66
C LYS A 102 7.84 16.76 1.88
N PHE A 103 8.31 17.29 3.01
CA PHE A 103 7.56 17.37 4.26
C PHE A 103 6.67 18.61 4.33
N ALA A 104 5.44 18.41 4.77
CA ALA A 104 4.63 19.44 5.39
C ALA A 104 4.78 19.30 6.92
N PHE A 105 5.36 20.31 7.57
CA PHE A 105 5.45 20.34 9.03
C PHE A 105 4.13 20.83 9.62
N ASP A 106 3.49 20.02 10.46
CA ASP A 106 2.32 20.42 11.23
C ASP A 106 2.74 20.99 12.58
N SER A 107 2.64 22.31 12.71
CA SER A 107 2.99 23.02 13.95
C SER A 107 2.11 22.72 15.16
N LEU A 108 0.90 22.16 14.96
CA LEU A 108 -0.02 21.84 16.06
C LEU A 108 0.35 20.53 16.73
N THR A 109 0.73 19.53 15.95
CA THR A 109 1.14 18.19 16.42
C THR A 109 2.65 18.06 16.56
N SER A 110 3.43 19.02 16.04
CA SER A 110 4.90 18.95 15.95
C SER A 110 5.38 17.72 15.18
N THR A 111 4.64 17.32 14.14
CA THR A 111 4.96 16.16 13.30
C THR A 111 5.28 16.58 11.87
N ASN A 112 6.19 15.82 11.25
CA ASN A 112 6.43 15.85 9.82
C ASN A 112 5.39 14.95 9.14
N ARG A 113 4.76 15.46 8.08
CA ARG A 113 3.79 14.73 7.26
C ARG A 113 4.25 14.71 5.81
N ILE A 114 4.21 13.53 5.19
CA ILE A 114 4.48 13.35 3.77
C ILE A 114 3.40 12.47 3.17
N THR A 115 2.85 12.86 2.02
CA THR A 115 1.68 12.20 1.43
C THR A 115 1.82 12.09 -0.08
N ILE A 116 1.63 10.89 -0.61
CA ILE A 116 1.38 10.59 -2.01
C ILE A 116 -0.10 10.20 -2.16
N SER A 117 -0.78 10.69 -3.18
CA SER A 117 -2.13 10.25 -3.50
C SER A 117 -2.41 10.34 -4.99
N GLY A 118 -3.16 9.40 -5.54
CA GLY A 118 -3.50 9.37 -6.95
C GLY A 118 -4.58 8.35 -7.29
N VAL A 119 -4.82 8.21 -8.59
CA VAL A 119 -5.72 7.20 -9.16
C VAL A 119 -4.92 6.39 -10.16
N PHE A 120 -4.86 5.07 -9.94
CA PHE A 120 -4.33 4.13 -10.90
C PHE A 120 -5.45 3.65 -11.81
N ILE A 121 -5.22 3.65 -13.13
CA ILE A 121 -6.17 3.18 -14.13
C ILE A 121 -5.47 2.11 -14.95
N ASP A 122 -6.02 0.90 -14.95
CA ASP A 122 -5.56 -0.21 -15.79
C ASP A 122 -6.02 0.04 -17.25
N LEU A 123 -5.07 0.12 -18.18
CA LEU A 123 -5.27 0.55 -19.58
C LEU A 123 -5.23 -0.59 -20.60
#